data_AF-A0A345DM47-F1
#
_entry.id   AF-A0A345DM47-F1
#
_cell.length_a   1.000
_cell.length_b   1.000
_cell.length_c   1.000
_cell.angle_alpha   90.00
_cell.angle_beta   90.00
_cell.angle_gamma   90.00
#
_symmetry.space_group_name_H-M   'P 1'
#
loop_
_entity.id
_entity.type
_entity.pdbx_description
1 polymer ?
#
loop_
_entity_poly.entity_id
_entity_poly.type
_entity_poly.pdbx_seq_one_letter_code
_entity_poly.pdbx_strand_id
1 'polypeptide(L)' 'MNITESIKFDKLKAENEALKKELDELKQQILYKEDFKEFAHCMNCGDDYFFNRCLTCGWKKIIDLKDNSKYDKLPSKERE' A
#
# COMPACT_ATOMS: atom_id res chain seq x y z
N MET A 1 12.32 -30.12 28.75
CA MET A 1 11.67 -30.06 27.43
C MET A 1 11.98 -31.36 26.70
N ASN A 2 10.96 -32.14 26.36
CA ASN A 2 11.15 -33.39 25.60
C ASN A 2 11.35 -33.09 24.10
N ILE A 3 11.80 -34.08 23.34
CA ILE A 3 12.07 -33.93 21.89
C ILE A 3 10.80 -33.45 21.15
N THR A 4 9.63 -33.95 21.55
CA THR A 4 8.33 -33.59 20.96
C THR A 4 7.95 -32.13 21.22
N GLU A 5 8.18 -31.63 22.43
CA GLU A 5 7.97 -30.23 22.82
C GLU A 5 8.92 -29.30 22.08
N SER A 6 10.17 -29.73 21.87
CA SER A 6 11.17 -28.96 21.12
C SER A 6 10.76 -28.81 19.65
N ILE A 7 10.35 -29.90 19.00
CA ILE A 7 9.85 -29.89 17.61
C ILE A 7 8.59 -29.01 17.48
N LYS A 8 7.68 -29.07 18.46
CA LYS A 8 6.48 -28.23 18.47
C LYS A 8 6.83 -26.75 18.62
N PHE A 9 7.79 -26.42 19.48
CA PHE A 9 8.27 -25.06 19.66
C PHE A 9 8.91 -24.50 18.38
N ASP A 10 9.75 -25.28 17.70
CA ASP A 10 10.40 -24.85 16.46
C ASP A 10 9.38 -24.58 15.34
N LYS A 11 8.35 -25.43 15.21
CA LYS A 11 7.24 -25.19 14.27
C LYS A 11 6.48 -23.90 14.58
N LEU A 12 6.11 -23.69 15.84
CA LEU A 12 5.41 -22.48 16.28
C LEU A 12 6.25 -21.23 16.06
N LYS A 13 7.59 -21.33 16.19
CA LYS A 13 8.50 -20.22 15.91
C LYS A 13 8.52 -19.89 14.41
N ALA A 14 8.61 -20.90 13.55
CA ALA A 14 8.58 -20.72 12.10
C ALA A 14 7.25 -20.11 11.62
N GLU A 15 6.12 -20.61 12.12
CA GLU A 15 4.79 -20.06 11.82
C GLU A 15 4.65 -18.60 12.29
N ASN A 16 5.15 -18.28 13.49
CA ASN A 16 5.14 -16.89 13.97
C ASN A 16 6.00 -15.96 13.11
N GLU A 17 7.16 -16.41 12.62
CA GLU A 17 7.99 -15.61 11.73
C GLU A 17 7.33 -15.39 10.36
N ALA A 18 6.62 -16.40 9.83
CA ALA A 18 5.84 -16.27 8.60
C ALA A 18 4.68 -15.27 8.75
N LEU A 19 3.89 -15.40 9.82
CA LEU A 19 2.76 -14.50 10.11
C LEU A 19 3.21 -13.05 10.32
N LYS A 20 4.38 -12.82 10.95
CA LYS A 20 4.94 -11.47 11.08
C LYS A 20 5.25 -10.84 9.73
N LYS A 21 5.80 -11.61 8.79
CA LYS A 21 6.10 -11.12 7.43
C LYS A 21 4.82 -10.77 6.68
N GLU A 22 3.81 -11.64 6.71
CA GLU A 22 2.50 -11.36 6.09
C GLU A 22 1.84 -10.11 6.70
N LEU A 23 1.92 -9.96 8.03
CA LEU A 23 1.37 -8.80 8.72
C LEU A 23 2.05 -7.49 8.31
N ASP A 24 3.38 -7.50 8.17
CA ASP A 24 4.14 -6.33 7.72
C ASP A 24 3.83 -5.98 6.27
N GLU A 25 3.68 -6.97 5.39
CA GLU A 25 3.24 -6.76 4.00
C GLU A 25 1.83 -6.16 3.93
N LEU A 26 0.87 -6.68 4.70
CA LEU A 26 -0.49 -6.15 4.74
C LEU A 26 -0.55 -4.72 5.28
N LYS A 27 0.24 -4.40 6.32
CA LYS A 27 0.35 -3.01 6.83
C LYS A 27 0.87 -2.05 5.76
N GLN A 28 1.90 -2.45 5.01
CA GLN A 28 2.43 -1.66 3.90
C GLN A 28 1.37 -1.42 2.81
N GLN A 29 0.53 -2.43 2.51
CA GLN A 29 -0.59 -2.27 1.56
C GLN A 29 -1.69 -1.31 2.05
N ILE A 30 -2.01 -1.34 3.35
CA ILE A 30 -3.01 -0.43 3.94
C ILE A 30 -2.51 1.02 3.90
N LEU A 31 -1.27 1.23 4.35
CA LEU A 31 -0.60 2.54 4.31
C LEU A 31 -0.61 3.13 2.89
N TYR A 32 -0.32 2.30 1.88
CA TYR A 32 -0.34 2.73 0.48
C TYR A 32 -1.70 3.30 0.06
N LYS A 33 -2.82 2.68 0.48
CA LYS A 33 -4.17 3.17 0.17
C LYS A 33 -4.51 4.49 0.88
N GLU A 34 -4.01 4.71 2.09
CA GLU A 34 -4.25 5.92 2.88
C GLU A 34 -3.32 7.10 2.53
N ASP A 35 -2.13 6.84 1.98
CA ASP A 35 -1.14 7.86 1.63
C ASP A 35 -1.39 8.54 0.28
N PHE A 36 -2.42 8.12 -0.43
CA PHE A 36 -2.84 8.78 -1.65
C PHE A 36 -3.55 10.10 -1.37
N LYS A 37 -2.95 11.20 -1.81
CA LYS A 37 -3.62 12.50 -1.87
C LYS A 37 -4.36 12.61 -3.18
N GLU A 38 -5.66 12.78 -3.07
CA GLU A 38 -6.49 13.18 -4.17
C GLU A 38 -6.36 14.68 -4.41
N PHE A 39 -5.82 15.08 -5.57
CA PHE A 39 -5.79 16.48 -5.96
C PHE A 39 -7.09 16.83 -6.70
N ALA A 40 -7.90 17.70 -6.10
CA ALA A 40 -9.11 18.24 -6.71
C ALA A 40 -8.83 19.39 -7.70
N HIS A 41 -7.55 19.63 -8.03
CA HIS A 41 -7.13 20.75 -8.87
C HIS A 41 -6.01 20.36 -9.83
N CYS A 42 -6.07 20.83 -11.08
CA CYS A 42 -5.06 20.54 -12.09
C CYS A 42 -3.87 21.50 -11.96
N MET A 43 -2.72 21.01 -11.46
CA MET A 43 -1.51 21.84 -11.28
C MET A 43 -1.03 22.53 -12.57
N ASN A 44 -1.30 21.94 -13.73
CA ASN A 44 -0.88 22.50 -15.02
C ASN A 44 -1.79 23.64 -15.50
N CYS A 45 -3.07 23.63 -15.12
CA CYS A 45 -4.07 24.54 -15.69
C CYS A 45 -4.66 25.53 -14.70
N GLY A 46 -4.49 25.32 -13.39
CA GLY A 46 -5.13 26.17 -12.40
C GLY A 46 -6.65 25.98 -12.35
N ASP A 47 -7.17 24.86 -12.89
CA ASP A 47 -8.60 24.58 -13.00
C ASP A 47 -9.06 23.43 -12.10
N ASP A 48 -10.30 23.54 -11.64
CA ASP A 48 -10.97 22.49 -10.87
C ASP A 48 -11.44 21.35 -11.77
N TYR A 49 -11.43 20.14 -11.21
CA TYR A 49 -11.92 18.96 -11.94
C TYR A 49 -13.46 18.93 -11.95
N PHE A 50 -14.04 18.63 -13.11
CA PHE A 50 -15.44 18.27 -13.26
C PHE A 50 -15.53 16.81 -13.73
N PHE A 51 -16.30 15.97 -13.05
CA PHE A 51 -16.37 14.52 -13.33
C PHE A 51 -14.99 13.83 -13.46
N ASN A 52 -14.06 14.09 -12.54
CA ASN A 52 -12.70 13.53 -12.51
C ASN A 52 -11.80 13.89 -13.71
N ARG A 53 -12.15 14.93 -14.49
CA ARG A 53 -11.35 15.42 -15.61
C ARG A 53 -11.23 16.96 -15.56
N CYS A 54 -10.03 17.47 -15.82
CA CYS A 54 -9.82 18.89 -16.02
C CYS A 54 -10.47 19.30 -17.35
N LEU A 55 -11.33 20.30 -17.34
CA LEU A 55 -12.04 20.76 -18.53
C LEU A 55 -11.08 21.35 -19.58
N THR A 56 -9.99 21.96 -19.12
CA THR A 56 -9.07 22.73 -19.97
C THR A 56 -8.06 21.85 -20.69
N CYS A 57 -7.43 20.89 -20.01
CA CYS A 57 -6.40 20.02 -20.60
C CYS A 57 -6.82 18.56 -20.74
N GLY A 58 -8.00 18.17 -20.25
CA GLY A 58 -8.46 16.78 -20.31
C GLY A 58 -7.70 15.82 -19.40
N TRP A 59 -6.78 16.30 -18.56
CA TRP A 59 -6.08 15.46 -17.59
C TRP A 59 -7.09 14.82 -16.64
N LYS A 60 -6.90 13.54 -16.35
CA LYS A 60 -7.69 12.82 -15.35
C LYS A 60 -7.07 13.06 -13.98
N LYS A 61 -7.91 13.15 -12.94
CA LYS A 61 -7.50 13.33 -11.54
C LYS A 61 -6.27 12.48 -11.22
N ILE A 62 -5.18 13.12 -10.81
CA ILE A 62 -3.96 12.44 -10.37
C ILE A 62 -4.14 12.10 -8.89
N ILE A 63 -3.98 10.83 -8.57
CA ILE A 63 -3.81 10.34 -7.22
C ILE A 63 -2.30 10.30 -7.00
N ASP A 64 -1.74 11.21 -6.18
CA ASP A 64 -0.30 11.23 -5.92
C ASP A 64 -0.01 10.58 -4.56
N LEU A 65 1.06 9.78 -4.50
CA LEU A 65 1.49 9.18 -3.25
C LEU A 65 2.24 10.23 -2.45
N LYS A 66 1.73 10.60 -1.26
CA LYS A 66 2.30 11.66 -0.41
C LYS A 66 3.80 11.53 -0.19
N ASP A 67 4.29 10.30 -0.03
CA ASP A 67 5.67 9.99 0.28
C ASP A 67 5.99 8.55 -0.13
N ASN A 68 6.68 8.37 -1.26
CA ASN A 68 7.08 7.05 -1.74
C ASN A 68 8.26 6.46 -0.96
N SER A 69 8.99 7.27 -0.15
CA SER A 69 10.19 6.83 0.56
C SER A 69 9.90 5.90 1.74
N LYS A 70 8.64 5.85 2.18
CA LYS A 70 8.18 4.97 3.27
C LYS A 70 7.92 3.53 2.85
N TYR A 71 7.98 3.22 1.55
CA TYR A 71 7.60 1.94 0.99
C TYR A 71 8.81 1.25 0.36
N ASP A 72 9.33 0.20 1.02
CA ASP A 72 10.42 -0.62 0.48
C ASP A 72 9.97 -1.45 -0.75
N LYS A 73 8.68 -1.78 -0.84
CA LYS A 73 8.04 -2.43 -2.00
C LYS A 73 6.64 -1.85 -2.21
N LEU A 74 6.35 -1.41 -3.43
CA LEU A 74 4.99 -1.05 -3.82
C LEU A 74 4.09 -2.29 -3.85
N PRO A 75 2.82 -2.20 -3.41
CA PRO A 75 1.87 -3.29 -3.56
C PRO A 75 1.80 -3.74 -5.02
N SER A 76 2.09 -5.00 -5.28
CA SER A 76 1.84 -5.60 -6.58
C SER A 76 0.33 -5.50 -6.85
N LYS A 77 -0.05 -4.94 -8.01
CA LYS A 77 -1.45 -4.85 -8.42
C LYS A 77 -2.12 -6.20 -8.23
N GLU A 78 -3.13 -6.26 -7.37
CA GLU A 78 -4.07 -7.38 -7.37
C GLU A 78 -4.68 -7.40 -8.77
N ARG A 79 -4.44 -8.49 -9.51
CA ARG A 79 -5.16 -8.73 -10.76
C ARG A 79 -6.55 -9.19 -10.33
N GLU A 80 -7.51 -8.27 -10.41
CA GLU A 80 -8.95 -8.54 -10.29
C GLU A 80 -9.39 -9.64 -11.26
#